data_AF-A0A3C1XE86-F1
#
_entry.id   AF-A0A3C1XE86-F1
#
_cell.length_a   1.000
_cell.length_b   1.000
_cell.length_c   1.000
_cell.angle_alpha   90.00
_cell.angle_beta   90.00
_cell.angle_gamma   90.00
#
_symmetry.space_group_name_H-M   'P 1'
#
loop_
_entity.id
_entity.type
_entity.pdbx_description
1 polymer ?
#
loop_
_entity_poly.entity_id
_entity_poly.type
_entity_poly.pdbx_seq_one_letter_code
_entity_poly.pdbx_strand_id
1 'polypeptide(L)'
;MARYDVTPELAATIRAVRTQNHVASKSVAEHIGKSQSYMSKLEKGDIKTIEEAELTSIFCFIFGSDKGFQDFLDSSLGTIFNTLELRFSDKEIAEQIWFDNYDTVLRMIPIPEAMIDNLYERMSILNLSAEALCIKINSNEGISPKVQNTDSYPFNEWQPFVCNHQIEFRFIKMNIDSTDIREILNKTKTETNYVTMLSIAYYIMKIECYGERIQLSEEEDSLLMRKASDYLNSYKFFSIYEKNRLLKQTQSGSEQEDLLSSFDKENSALINEILAAFKVFSELNIVRMNEYLSVLVENLKWDNSFMMKLMSTPFHDIKGTSFALKK
;
A
#
# COMPACT_ATOMS: atom_id res chain seq x y z
N MET A 1 1.20 10.61 17.45
CA MET A 1 0.46 10.42 16.19
C MET A 1 1.29 11.03 15.10
N ALA A 2 1.42 10.33 13.97
CA ALA A 2 2.18 10.80 12.82
C ALA A 2 1.64 12.15 12.33
N ARG A 3 2.54 13.04 11.91
CA ARG A 3 2.20 14.36 11.39
C ARG A 3 2.92 14.56 10.07
N TYR A 4 2.16 14.95 9.05
CA TYR A 4 2.65 15.13 7.70
C TYR A 4 2.72 16.60 7.33
N ASP A 5 3.76 16.96 6.58
CA ASP A 5 3.81 18.24 5.88
C ASP A 5 2.76 18.25 4.77
N VAL A 6 1.99 19.33 4.69
CA VAL A 6 1.04 19.55 3.61
C VAL A 6 1.79 20.16 2.45
N THR A 7 2.26 19.28 1.57
CA THR A 7 2.90 19.65 0.32
C THR A 7 1.86 20.18 -0.69
N PRO A 8 2.30 20.96 -1.69
CA PRO A 8 1.43 21.35 -2.81
C PRO A 8 0.78 20.14 -3.50
N GLU A 9 1.52 19.03 -3.62
CA GLU A 9 1.06 17.79 -4.24
C GLU A 9 -0.03 17.12 -3.39
N LEU A 10 0.13 17.06 -2.06
CA LEU A 10 -0.90 16.54 -1.15
C LEU A 10 -2.18 17.39 -1.24
N ALA A 11 -2.04 18.71 -1.13
CA ALA A 11 -3.16 19.65 -1.22
C ALA A 11 -3.94 19.50 -2.54
N ALA A 12 -3.22 19.43 -3.65
CA ALA A 12 -3.79 19.23 -4.98
C ALA A 12 -4.42 17.85 -5.14
N THR A 13 -3.84 16.81 -4.53
CA THR A 13 -4.37 15.43 -4.53
C THR A 13 -5.68 15.34 -3.78
N ILE A 14 -5.76 15.87 -2.55
CA ILE A 14 -6.99 15.94 -1.75
C ILE A 14 -8.11 16.61 -2.56
N ARG A 15 -7.81 17.77 -3.18
CA ARG A 15 -8.76 18.48 -4.03
C ARG A 15 -9.21 17.66 -5.24
N ALA A 16 -8.27 16.99 -5.89
CA ALA A 16 -8.52 16.19 -7.09
C ALA A 16 -9.44 15.01 -6.79
N VAL A 17 -9.07 14.17 -5.82
CA VAL A 17 -9.86 12.98 -5.46
C VAL A 17 -11.23 13.36 -4.91
N ARG A 18 -11.33 14.46 -4.13
CA ARG A 18 -12.61 14.98 -3.66
C ARG A 18 -13.51 15.37 -4.83
N THR A 19 -12.96 16.07 -5.83
CA THR A 19 -13.73 16.53 -6.99
C THR A 19 -14.15 15.37 -7.89
N GLN A 20 -13.27 14.38 -8.09
CA GLN A 20 -13.56 13.16 -8.84
C GLN A 20 -14.70 12.35 -8.21
N ASN A 21 -14.75 12.28 -6.88
CA ASN A 21 -15.82 11.60 -6.14
C ASN A 21 -17.04 12.48 -5.86
N HIS A 22 -17.14 13.66 -6.49
CA HIS A 22 -18.26 14.59 -6.34
C HIS A 22 -18.58 15.01 -4.89
N VAL A 23 -17.59 14.99 -3.99
CA VAL A 23 -17.76 15.34 -2.59
C VAL A 23 -17.59 16.85 -2.40
N ALA A 24 -18.54 17.51 -1.73
CA ALA A 24 -18.45 18.94 -1.46
C ALA A 24 -17.39 19.24 -0.37
N SER A 25 -16.55 20.25 -0.57
CA SER A 25 -15.52 20.67 0.40
C SER A 25 -16.12 21.01 1.78
N LYS A 26 -17.33 21.58 1.80
CA LYS A 26 -18.09 21.85 3.03
C LYS A 26 -18.42 20.57 3.81
N SER A 27 -18.83 19.50 3.12
CA SER A 27 -19.17 18.22 3.76
C SER A 27 -17.96 17.56 4.39
N VAL A 28 -16.80 17.60 3.72
CA VAL A 28 -15.53 17.12 4.30
C VAL A 28 -15.20 17.91 5.55
N ALA A 29 -15.28 19.25 5.50
CA ALA A 29 -14.98 20.11 6.64
C ALA A 29 -15.88 19.79 7.85
N GLU A 30 -17.18 19.63 7.62
CA GLU A 30 -18.15 19.26 8.67
C GLU A 30 -17.83 17.89 9.27
N HIS A 31 -17.46 16.90 8.44
CA HIS A 31 -17.10 15.56 8.90
C HIS A 31 -15.89 15.57 9.85
N ILE A 32 -14.84 16.34 9.53
CA ILE A 32 -13.64 16.44 10.38
C ILE A 32 -13.77 17.49 11.50
N GLY A 33 -14.97 18.06 11.71
CA GLY A 33 -15.22 19.06 12.75
C GLY A 33 -14.49 20.40 12.54
N LYS A 34 -14.22 20.77 11.29
CA LYS A 34 -13.55 22.02 10.90
C LYS A 34 -14.47 22.95 10.10
N SER A 35 -14.02 24.18 9.87
CA SER A 35 -14.75 25.14 9.04
C SER A 35 -14.48 24.94 7.55
N GLN A 36 -15.40 25.35 6.68
CA GLN A 36 -15.17 25.36 5.23
C GLN A 36 -13.92 26.17 4.82
N SER A 37 -13.57 27.21 5.61
CA SER A 37 -12.34 27.98 5.40
C SER A 37 -11.08 27.13 5.64
N TYR A 38 -11.12 26.18 6.57
CA TYR A 38 -10.03 25.24 6.80
C TYR A 38 -9.75 24.39 5.56
N MET A 39 -10.77 23.72 5.01
CA MET A 39 -10.61 22.93 3.79
C MET A 39 -10.14 23.78 2.61
N SER A 40 -10.63 25.03 2.50
CA SER A 40 -10.17 25.94 1.45
C SER A 40 -8.68 26.31 1.58
N LYS A 41 -8.15 26.38 2.80
CA LYS A 41 -6.71 26.59 3.06
C LYS A 41 -5.91 25.31 2.82
N LEU A 42 -6.44 24.16 3.23
CA LEU A 42 -5.83 22.85 3.01
C LEU A 42 -5.60 22.60 1.52
N GLU A 43 -6.64 22.76 0.70
CA GLU A 43 -6.60 22.52 -0.76
C GLU A 43 -5.76 23.56 -1.53
N LYS A 44 -5.34 24.64 -0.87
CA LYS A 44 -4.41 25.64 -1.42
C LYS A 44 -2.95 25.44 -0.98
N GLY A 45 -2.70 24.55 -0.03
CA GLY A 45 -1.38 24.41 0.60
C GLY A 45 -1.06 25.52 1.61
N ASP A 46 -2.07 26.25 2.10
CA ASP A 46 -1.88 27.31 3.11
C ASP A 46 -1.77 26.76 4.54
N ILE A 47 -2.07 25.47 4.71
CA ILE A 47 -1.82 24.73 5.96
C ILE A 47 -0.44 24.10 5.84
N LYS A 48 0.37 24.17 6.90
CA LYS A 48 1.73 23.60 6.89
C LYS A 48 1.76 22.11 7.19
N THR A 49 0.95 21.67 8.16
CA THR A 49 0.98 20.29 8.64
C THR A 49 -0.43 19.76 8.91
N ILE A 50 -0.59 18.45 8.77
CA ILE A 50 -1.83 17.71 9.07
C ILE A 50 -1.50 16.44 9.86
N GLU A 51 -2.34 16.10 10.84
CA GLU A 51 -2.20 14.84 11.58
C GLU A 51 -2.66 13.67 10.70
N GLU A 52 -2.00 12.51 10.80
CA GLU A 52 -2.36 11.32 10.03
C GLU A 52 -3.82 10.92 10.20
N ALA A 53 -4.34 10.94 11.44
CA ALA A 53 -5.72 10.57 11.72
C ALA A 53 -6.72 11.51 11.03
N GLU A 54 -6.38 12.80 10.92
CA GLU A 54 -7.21 13.78 10.22
C GLU A 54 -7.14 13.56 8.71
N LEU A 55 -5.95 13.35 8.16
CA LEU A 55 -5.76 13.03 6.73
C LEU A 55 -6.49 11.75 6.35
N THR A 56 -6.39 10.72 7.19
CA THR A 56 -7.08 9.44 7.03
C THR A 56 -8.59 9.63 7.00
N SER A 57 -9.13 10.41 7.94
CA SER A 57 -10.56 10.71 8.01
C SER A 57 -11.04 11.47 6.78
N ILE A 58 -10.25 12.42 6.26
CA ILE A 58 -10.55 13.12 5.00
C ILE A 58 -10.67 12.13 3.85
N PHE A 59 -9.68 11.24 3.67
CA PHE A 59 -9.73 10.29 2.56
C PHE A 59 -10.83 9.24 2.73
N CYS A 60 -11.00 8.65 3.91
CA CYS A 60 -12.07 7.68 4.17
C CYS A 60 -13.45 8.29 3.85
N PHE A 61 -13.68 9.55 4.24
CA PHE A 61 -14.93 10.25 3.92
C PHE A 61 -15.10 10.52 2.42
N ILE A 62 -14.03 10.90 1.72
CA ILE A 62 -14.09 11.14 0.26
C ILE A 62 -14.44 9.85 -0.50
N PHE A 63 -13.93 8.70 -0.07
CA PHE A 63 -14.12 7.41 -0.73
C PHE A 63 -15.27 6.57 -0.14
N GLY A 64 -15.99 7.07 0.87
CA GLY A 64 -17.13 6.35 1.47
C GLY A 64 -16.75 5.08 2.24
N SER A 65 -15.53 5.00 2.79
CA SER A 65 -15.08 3.83 3.54
C SER A 65 -15.48 3.91 5.02
N ASP A 66 -16.68 3.38 5.32
CA ASP A 66 -17.24 3.36 6.68
C ASP A 66 -16.75 2.16 7.53
N LYS A 67 -16.02 1.20 6.93
CA LYS A 67 -15.74 -0.12 7.54
C LYS A 67 -14.35 -0.31 8.14
N GLY A 68 -13.42 0.62 7.92
CA GLY A 68 -12.13 0.59 8.59
C GLY A 68 -10.99 1.09 7.71
N PHE A 69 -9.85 1.34 8.36
CA PHE A 69 -8.69 1.94 7.71
C PHE A 69 -8.05 1.05 6.64
N GLN A 70 -7.95 -0.27 6.88
CA GLN A 70 -7.36 -1.20 5.90
C GLN A 70 -8.22 -1.32 4.63
N ASP A 71 -9.55 -1.46 4.77
CA ASP A 71 -10.47 -1.47 3.63
C ASP A 71 -10.30 -0.22 2.75
N PHE A 72 -10.07 0.94 3.36
CA PHE A 72 -9.75 2.18 2.63
C PHE A 72 -8.42 2.05 1.87
N LEU A 73 -7.34 1.60 2.52
CA LEU A 73 -6.03 1.49 1.89
C LEU A 73 -6.07 0.52 0.70
N ASP A 74 -6.72 -0.63 0.86
CA ASP A 74 -6.77 -1.67 -0.18
C ASP A 74 -7.63 -1.27 -1.39
N SER A 75 -8.71 -0.52 -1.16
CA SER A 75 -9.65 -0.13 -2.23
C SER A 75 -9.31 1.18 -2.92
N SER A 76 -8.66 2.12 -2.22
CA SER A 76 -8.61 3.53 -2.63
C SER A 76 -7.18 4.08 -2.80
N LEU A 77 -6.17 3.47 -2.16
CA LEU A 77 -4.80 4.00 -2.22
C LEU A 77 -4.22 3.95 -3.65
N GLY A 78 -4.55 2.92 -4.43
CA GLY A 78 -4.18 2.85 -5.85
C GLY A 78 -4.80 3.97 -6.69
N THR A 79 -6.03 4.40 -6.38
CA THR A 79 -6.67 5.55 -7.06
C THR A 79 -6.00 6.87 -6.69
N ILE A 80 -5.60 7.03 -5.42
CA ILE A 80 -4.81 8.18 -4.95
C ILE A 80 -3.47 8.21 -5.71
N PHE A 81 -2.80 7.07 -5.81
CA PHE A 81 -1.53 6.96 -6.55
C PHE A 81 -1.67 7.32 -8.02
N ASN A 82 -2.66 6.78 -8.72
CA ASN A 82 -2.93 7.15 -10.11
C ASN A 82 -3.17 8.65 -10.28
N THR A 83 -3.82 9.30 -9.30
CA THR A 83 -4.03 10.75 -9.30
C THR A 83 -2.71 11.51 -9.13
N LEU A 84 -1.78 11.00 -8.31
CA LEU A 84 -0.44 11.55 -8.18
C LEU A 84 0.33 11.41 -9.50
N GLU A 85 0.37 10.21 -10.10
CA GLU A 85 1.09 9.95 -11.35
C GLU A 85 0.60 10.75 -12.56
N LEU A 86 -0.70 11.04 -12.62
CA LEU A 86 -1.26 11.87 -13.69
C LEU A 86 -0.87 13.34 -13.59
N ARG A 87 -0.40 13.80 -12.43
CA ARG A 87 -0.24 15.23 -12.10
C ARG A 87 1.18 15.63 -11.79
N PHE A 88 2.00 14.70 -11.32
CA PHE A 88 3.32 14.98 -10.76
C PHE A 88 4.36 14.03 -11.34
N SER A 89 5.60 14.49 -11.36
CA SER A 89 6.76 13.70 -11.77
C SER A 89 7.13 12.65 -10.71
N ASP A 90 7.86 11.61 -11.13
CA ASP A 90 8.36 10.57 -10.22
C ASP A 90 9.20 11.17 -9.07
N LYS A 91 9.88 12.30 -9.28
CA LYS A 91 10.62 13.01 -8.22
C LYS A 91 9.69 13.67 -7.19
N GLU A 92 8.64 14.35 -7.65
CA GLU A 92 7.67 15.01 -6.78
C GLU A 92 6.86 13.99 -5.97
N ILE A 93 6.47 12.87 -6.61
CA ILE A 93 5.84 11.72 -5.96
C ILE A 93 6.81 11.09 -4.97
N ALA A 94 8.05 10.92 -5.42
CA ALA A 94 9.26 10.75 -4.63
C ALA A 94 9.10 11.36 -3.26
N GLU A 95 8.95 12.68 -3.18
CA GLU A 95 8.98 13.50 -1.96
C GLU A 95 7.73 13.39 -1.05
N GLN A 96 6.71 12.60 -1.43
CA GLN A 96 5.46 12.46 -0.68
C GLN A 96 5.53 11.43 0.46
N ILE A 97 6.13 11.83 1.59
CA ILE A 97 6.34 10.95 2.76
C ILE A 97 5.03 10.43 3.37
N TRP A 98 3.95 11.22 3.30
CA TRP A 98 2.63 10.75 3.74
C TRP A 98 2.16 9.55 2.92
N PHE A 99 2.45 9.53 1.62
CA PHE A 99 2.06 8.45 0.72
C PHE A 99 2.95 7.23 0.96
N ASP A 100 4.26 7.41 1.13
CA ASP A 100 5.17 6.32 1.50
C ASP A 100 4.75 5.62 2.79
N ASN A 101 4.33 6.38 3.81
CA ASN A 101 3.82 5.80 5.03
C ASN A 101 2.53 5.01 4.78
N TYR A 102 1.59 5.54 3.98
CA TYR A 102 0.35 4.81 3.65
C TYR A 102 0.64 3.51 2.89
N ASP A 103 1.52 3.57 1.88
CA ASP A 103 1.82 2.45 0.98
C ASP A 103 2.72 1.40 1.63
N THR A 104 3.72 1.81 2.41
CA THR A 104 4.77 0.90 2.87
C THR A 104 4.69 0.53 4.34
N VAL A 105 4.09 1.39 5.18
CA VAL A 105 4.00 1.19 6.64
C VAL A 105 2.62 0.73 7.05
N LEU A 106 1.57 1.34 6.50
CA LEU A 106 0.20 1.14 6.97
C LEU A 106 -0.55 0.07 6.19
N ARG A 107 -0.37 0.01 4.86
CA ARG A 107 -1.02 -0.98 4.00
C ARG A 107 -0.47 -2.39 4.25
N MET A 108 -1.38 -3.35 4.43
CA MET A 108 -1.03 -4.76 4.51
C MET A 108 -0.96 -5.39 3.11
N ILE A 109 0.03 -6.26 2.92
CA ILE A 109 0.28 -6.96 1.65
C ILE A 109 0.31 -8.47 1.95
N PRO A 110 -0.43 -9.29 1.18
CA PRO A 110 -0.36 -10.75 1.30
C PRO A 110 1.07 -11.26 1.13
N ILE A 111 1.50 -12.15 2.02
CA ILE A 111 2.87 -12.67 2.04
C ILE A 111 2.93 -13.95 1.21
N PRO A 112 3.76 -14.01 0.14
CA PRO A 112 3.96 -15.25 -0.61
C PRO A 112 4.60 -16.33 0.27
N GLU A 113 3.99 -17.52 0.36
CA GLU A 113 4.52 -18.61 1.19
C GLU A 113 5.96 -19.01 0.82
N ALA A 114 6.28 -19.02 -0.47
CA ALA A 114 7.62 -19.33 -0.96
C ALA A 114 8.69 -18.35 -0.45
N MET A 115 8.29 -17.09 -0.20
CA MET A 115 9.17 -16.09 0.40
C MET A 115 9.47 -16.45 1.85
N ILE A 116 8.43 -16.83 2.62
CA ILE A 116 8.58 -17.26 4.01
C ILE A 116 9.48 -18.49 4.11
N ASP A 117 9.27 -19.48 3.24
CA ASP A 117 10.07 -20.70 3.21
C ASP A 117 11.56 -20.38 2.97
N ASN A 118 11.85 -19.47 2.03
CA ASN A 118 13.24 -19.07 1.76
C ASN A 118 13.86 -18.23 2.88
N LEU A 119 13.11 -17.34 3.52
CA LEU A 119 13.58 -16.58 4.69
C LEU A 119 13.91 -17.52 5.84
N TYR A 120 13.06 -18.52 6.10
CA TYR A 120 13.25 -19.51 7.15
C TYR A 120 14.51 -20.37 6.90
N GLU A 121 14.73 -20.79 5.66
CA GLU A 121 15.95 -21.52 5.27
C GLU A 121 17.21 -20.69 5.53
N ARG A 122 17.23 -19.42 5.10
CA ARG A 122 18.35 -18.50 5.34
C ARG A 122 18.62 -18.31 6.83
N MET A 123 17.58 -18.06 7.61
CA MET A 123 17.71 -17.93 9.08
C MET A 123 18.25 -19.21 9.72
N SER A 124 17.82 -20.38 9.24
CA SER A 124 18.32 -21.67 9.74
C SER A 124 19.80 -21.88 9.45
N ILE A 125 20.28 -21.52 8.25
CA ILE A 125 21.71 -21.57 7.89
C ILE A 125 22.54 -20.67 8.80
N LEU A 126 22.00 -19.51 9.18
CA LEU A 126 22.65 -18.54 10.07
C LEU A 126 22.53 -18.89 11.56
N ASN A 127 21.78 -19.95 11.93
CA ASN A 127 21.37 -20.22 13.30
C ASN A 127 20.70 -19.01 13.99
N LEU A 128 19.93 -18.23 13.21
CA LEU A 128 19.28 -17.01 13.67
C LEU A 128 17.84 -17.30 14.14
N SER A 129 17.52 -16.99 15.40
CA SER A 129 16.13 -17.08 15.89
C SER A 129 15.31 -15.85 15.54
N ALA A 130 13.98 -15.97 15.59
CA ALA A 130 13.07 -14.83 15.39
C ALA A 130 13.29 -13.73 16.43
N GLU A 131 13.57 -14.10 17.68
CA GLU A 131 13.87 -13.15 18.77
C GLU A 131 15.20 -12.42 18.53
N ALA A 132 16.24 -13.14 18.09
CA ALA A 132 17.52 -12.53 17.77
C ALA A 132 17.40 -11.56 16.59
N LEU A 133 16.66 -11.92 15.54
CA LEU A 133 16.36 -11.04 14.41
C LEU A 133 15.55 -9.81 14.86
N CYS A 134 14.54 -9.98 15.70
CA CYS A 134 13.75 -8.90 16.26
C CYS A 134 14.62 -7.88 17.01
N ILE A 135 15.54 -8.36 17.86
CA ILE A 135 16.50 -7.50 18.58
C ILE A 135 17.35 -6.69 17.60
N LYS A 136 17.83 -7.32 16.51
CA LYS A 136 18.63 -6.64 15.48
C LYS A 136 17.85 -5.59 14.69
N ILE A 137 16.59 -5.87 14.35
CA ILE A 137 15.75 -4.87 13.68
C ILE A 137 15.49 -3.68 14.61
N ASN A 138 15.13 -3.96 15.86
CA ASN A 138 14.74 -2.93 16.83
C ASN A 138 15.94 -2.16 17.40
N SER A 139 17.17 -2.64 17.21
CA SER A 139 18.37 -1.88 17.60
C SER A 139 18.60 -0.65 16.72
N ASN A 140 17.98 -0.58 15.54
CA ASN A 140 18.02 0.57 14.65
C ASN A 140 19.45 1.01 14.26
N GLU A 141 20.39 0.06 14.26
CA GLU A 141 21.81 0.30 13.97
C GLU A 141 22.07 0.83 12.56
N GLY A 142 21.13 0.63 11.63
CA GLY A 142 21.20 1.14 10.26
C GLY A 142 20.87 2.62 10.10
N ILE A 143 20.40 3.31 11.15
CA ILE A 143 20.13 4.75 11.06
C ILE A 143 21.44 5.53 10.97
N SER A 144 21.56 6.40 9.97
CA SER A 144 22.74 7.22 9.76
C SER A 144 23.11 8.04 11.02
N PRO A 145 24.40 8.09 11.41
CA PRO A 145 24.86 8.95 12.51
C PRO A 145 24.58 10.44 12.32
N LYS A 146 24.26 10.88 11.09
CA LYS A 146 23.80 12.26 10.81
C LYS A 146 22.49 12.59 11.53
N VAL A 147 21.65 11.58 11.79
CA VAL A 147 20.39 11.74 12.53
C VAL A 147 20.69 11.83 14.01
N GLN A 148 20.75 13.06 14.54
CA GLN A 148 20.90 13.30 15.97
C GLN A 148 19.56 13.10 16.69
N ASN A 149 19.61 12.73 17.98
CA ASN A 149 18.43 12.55 18.83
C ASN A 149 17.40 11.57 18.24
N THR A 150 17.84 10.37 17.83
CA THR A 150 16.96 9.32 17.29
C THR A 150 15.78 8.95 18.20
N ASP A 151 15.85 9.27 19.50
CA ASP A 151 14.76 9.07 20.47
C ASP A 151 13.59 10.05 20.34
N SER A 152 13.75 11.18 19.66
CA SER A 152 12.62 12.10 19.40
C SER A 152 11.74 11.67 18.24
N TYR A 153 12.17 10.69 17.44
CA TYR A 153 11.44 10.25 16.27
C TYR A 153 10.49 9.08 16.60
N PRO A 154 9.30 9.05 15.99
CA PRO A 154 8.35 7.96 16.16
C PRO A 154 8.90 6.65 15.60
N PHE A 155 8.42 5.54 16.16
CA PHE A 155 8.69 4.22 15.61
C PHE A 155 7.74 3.90 14.45
N ASN A 156 8.23 3.12 13.50
CA ASN A 156 7.53 2.62 12.32
C ASN A 156 6.88 3.74 11.52
N GLU A 157 7.61 4.82 11.25
CA GLU A 157 7.14 5.93 10.43
C GLU A 157 8.34 6.48 9.65
N TRP A 158 8.21 6.62 8.34
CA TRP A 158 9.23 7.27 7.51
C TRP A 158 9.33 8.75 7.87
N GLN A 159 10.57 9.20 8.10
CA GLN A 159 10.91 10.57 8.45
C GLN A 159 11.89 11.14 7.42
N PRO A 160 11.71 12.41 7.01
CA PRO A 160 12.71 13.10 6.23
C PRO A 160 13.88 13.54 7.11
N PHE A 161 15.10 13.36 6.62
CA PHE A 161 16.23 14.15 7.07
C PHE A 161 16.40 15.34 6.14
N VAL A 162 16.16 16.56 6.67
CA VAL A 162 16.17 17.80 5.88
C VAL A 162 17.44 18.59 6.17
N CYS A 163 18.21 18.89 5.12
CA CYS A 163 19.37 19.77 5.16
C CYS A 163 19.17 20.90 4.15
N ASN A 164 19.40 22.16 4.56
CA ASN A 164 19.22 23.35 3.69
C ASN A 164 17.85 23.43 2.98
N HIS A 165 16.77 23.07 3.68
CA HIS A 165 15.40 23.03 3.15
C HIS A 165 15.17 21.99 2.02
N GLN A 166 16.05 21.00 1.89
CA GLN A 166 15.89 19.88 0.96
C GLN A 166 15.98 18.56 1.73
N ILE A 167 15.15 17.59 1.34
CA ILE A 167 15.24 16.23 1.87
C ILE A 167 16.52 15.61 1.31
N GLU A 168 17.49 15.32 2.18
CA GLU A 168 18.75 14.67 1.81
C GLU A 168 18.55 13.15 1.71
N PHE A 169 17.89 12.57 2.71
CA PHE A 169 17.51 11.16 2.73
C PHE A 169 16.30 10.92 3.64
N ARG A 170 15.77 9.70 3.61
CA ARG A 170 14.70 9.24 4.51
C ARG A 170 15.23 8.16 5.41
N PHE A 171 14.67 8.07 6.60
CA PHE A 171 14.96 7.01 7.54
C PHE A 171 13.69 6.61 8.28
N ILE A 172 13.70 5.39 8.82
CA ILE A 172 12.63 4.86 9.65
C ILE A 172 13.27 4.23 10.89
N LYS A 173 12.67 4.48 12.04
CA LYS A 173 13.04 3.81 13.29
C LYS A 173 12.09 2.64 13.49
N MET A 174 12.56 1.41 13.31
CA MET A 174 11.74 0.21 13.43
C MET A 174 11.53 -0.20 14.88
N ASN A 175 10.33 -0.72 15.18
CA ASN A 175 10.02 -1.45 16.39
C ASN A 175 8.97 -2.51 16.07
N ILE A 176 9.38 -3.77 16.04
CA ILE A 176 8.55 -4.91 15.66
C ILE A 176 8.42 -5.86 16.86
N ASP A 177 7.24 -6.43 17.08
CA ASP A 177 7.07 -7.48 18.08
C ASP A 177 7.69 -8.79 17.58
N SER A 178 8.47 -9.45 18.43
CA SER A 178 9.02 -10.79 18.13
C SER A 178 7.94 -11.82 17.75
N THR A 179 6.72 -11.64 18.25
CA THR A 179 5.55 -12.46 17.94
C THR A 179 5.10 -12.28 16.50
N ASP A 180 5.13 -11.06 15.97
CA ASP A 180 4.81 -10.80 14.55
C ASP A 180 5.77 -11.55 13.63
N ILE A 181 7.07 -11.51 13.92
CA ILE A 181 8.08 -12.23 13.12
C ILE A 181 7.82 -13.74 13.17
N ARG A 182 7.53 -14.30 14.36
CA ARG A 182 7.22 -15.73 14.52
C ARG A 182 5.96 -16.13 13.77
N GLU A 183 4.90 -15.34 13.83
CA GLU A 183 3.66 -15.63 13.15
C GLU A 183 3.81 -15.56 11.62
N ILE A 184 4.62 -14.64 11.11
CA ILE A 184 5.00 -14.60 9.69
C ILE A 184 5.77 -15.87 9.32
N LEU A 185 6.82 -16.21 10.06
CA LEU A 185 7.67 -17.38 9.76
C LEU A 185 6.89 -18.71 9.86
N ASN A 186 5.90 -18.78 10.77
CA ASN A 186 5.01 -19.94 10.92
C ASN A 186 3.82 -19.92 9.94
N LYS A 187 3.74 -18.93 9.04
CA LYS A 187 2.64 -18.74 8.08
C LYS A 187 1.25 -18.57 8.73
N THR A 188 1.18 -18.23 10.02
CA THR A 188 -0.08 -17.97 10.71
C THR A 188 -0.57 -16.54 10.46
N LYS A 189 0.37 -15.61 10.22
CA LYS A 189 0.08 -14.26 9.75
C LYS A 189 0.28 -14.21 8.24
N THR A 190 -0.80 -14.01 7.50
CA THR A 190 -0.83 -14.13 6.02
C THR A 190 -0.55 -12.80 5.30
N GLU A 191 -0.53 -11.69 6.03
CA GLU A 191 -0.31 -10.35 5.49
C GLU A 191 0.55 -9.50 6.45
N THR A 192 1.36 -8.61 5.88
CA THR A 192 2.15 -7.64 6.65
C THR A 192 2.46 -6.42 5.79
N ASN A 193 2.94 -5.34 6.42
CA ASN A 193 3.35 -4.15 5.67
C ASN A 193 4.72 -4.33 5.00
N TYR A 194 4.97 -3.48 4.00
CA TYR A 194 6.19 -3.54 3.20
C TYR A 194 7.46 -3.38 4.04
N VAL A 195 7.50 -2.39 4.92
CA VAL A 195 8.70 -2.07 5.73
C VAL A 195 9.09 -3.20 6.70
N THR A 196 8.12 -3.96 7.21
CA THR A 196 8.37 -5.12 8.08
C THR A 196 9.12 -6.20 7.31
N MET A 197 8.58 -6.58 6.14
CA MET A 197 9.22 -7.61 5.32
C MET A 197 10.57 -7.15 4.76
N LEU A 198 10.68 -5.88 4.37
CA LEU A 198 11.94 -5.27 3.95
C LEU A 198 12.98 -5.33 5.06
N SER A 199 12.60 -5.01 6.31
CA SER A 199 13.50 -5.05 7.46
C SER A 199 13.97 -6.47 7.76
N ILE A 200 13.07 -7.47 7.70
CA ILE A 200 13.41 -8.88 7.85
C ILE A 200 14.45 -9.30 6.80
N ALA A 201 14.17 -9.04 5.51
CA ALA A 201 15.07 -9.38 4.42
C ALA A 201 16.42 -8.65 4.53
N TYR A 202 16.40 -7.35 4.81
CA TYR A 202 17.60 -6.53 4.96
C TYR A 202 18.51 -7.05 6.07
N TYR A 203 17.97 -7.31 7.27
CA TYR A 203 18.81 -7.73 8.41
C TYR A 203 19.32 -9.17 8.27
N ILE A 204 18.56 -10.08 7.65
CA ILE A 204 19.07 -11.41 7.28
C ILE A 204 20.26 -11.26 6.32
N MET A 205 20.12 -10.48 5.25
CA MET A 205 21.21 -10.28 4.28
C MET A 205 22.41 -9.52 4.85
N LYS A 206 22.18 -8.59 5.78
CA LYS A 206 23.25 -7.91 6.52
C LYS A 206 24.10 -8.94 7.26
N ILE A 207 23.46 -9.87 7.97
CA ILE A 207 24.15 -10.94 8.70
C ILE A 207 24.85 -11.91 7.73
N GLU A 208 24.22 -12.26 6.60
CA GLU A 208 24.85 -13.10 5.57
C GLU A 208 26.14 -12.48 4.99
N CYS A 209 26.10 -11.18 4.68
CA CYS A 209 27.20 -10.49 3.99
C CYS A 209 28.29 -9.98 4.95
N TYR A 210 27.91 -9.55 6.15
CA TYR A 210 28.77 -8.79 7.06
C TYR A 210 28.76 -9.31 8.50
N GLY A 211 28.00 -10.37 8.80
CA GLY A 211 27.86 -10.92 10.14
C GLY A 211 27.31 -9.91 11.15
N GLU A 212 27.89 -9.89 12.35
CA GLU A 212 27.49 -9.05 13.48
C GLU A 212 27.99 -7.60 13.40
N ARG A 213 28.50 -7.18 12.24
CA ARG A 213 29.07 -5.84 12.06
C ARG A 213 27.99 -4.78 12.17
N ILE A 214 28.15 -3.88 13.14
CA ILE A 214 27.18 -2.82 13.44
C ILE A 214 27.18 -1.75 12.34
N GLN A 215 28.35 -1.17 12.03
CA GLN A 215 28.48 -0.03 11.11
C GLN A 215 28.85 -0.46 9.70
N LEU A 216 28.04 -0.05 8.72
CA LEU A 216 28.28 -0.20 7.28
C LEU A 216 28.65 1.16 6.67
N SER A 217 29.38 1.16 5.56
CA SER A 217 29.52 2.38 4.73
C SER A 217 28.21 2.70 4.02
N GLU A 218 28.05 3.93 3.54
CA GLU A 218 26.84 4.34 2.79
C GLU A 218 26.64 3.47 1.53
N GLU A 219 27.72 3.07 0.86
CA GLU A 219 27.67 2.20 -0.32
C GLU A 219 27.26 0.77 0.01
N GLU A 220 27.76 0.21 1.12
CA GLU A 220 27.40 -1.13 1.60
C GLU A 220 25.93 -1.18 2.01
N ASP A 221 25.46 -0.16 2.74
CA ASP A 221 24.06 -0.03 3.15
C ASP A 221 23.13 0.11 1.94
N SER A 222 23.48 0.98 0.99
CA SER A 222 22.73 1.16 -0.26
C SER A 222 22.66 -0.13 -1.08
N LEU A 223 23.74 -0.90 -1.10
CA LEU A 223 23.77 -2.20 -1.77
C LEU A 223 22.86 -3.22 -1.07
N LEU A 224 22.86 -3.28 0.25
CA LEU A 224 21.97 -4.15 1.02
C LEU A 224 20.50 -3.77 0.83
N MET A 225 20.17 -2.48 0.89
CA MET A 225 18.81 -2.00 0.64
C MET A 225 18.33 -2.37 -0.75
N ARG A 226 19.20 -2.25 -1.76
CA ARG A 226 18.89 -2.72 -3.12
C ARG A 226 18.67 -4.22 -3.16
N LYS A 227 19.57 -5.02 -2.57
CA LYS A 227 19.43 -6.48 -2.53
C LYS A 227 18.13 -6.93 -1.82
N ALA A 228 17.79 -6.29 -0.70
CA ALA A 228 16.56 -6.58 0.03
C ALA A 228 15.32 -6.24 -0.79
N SER A 229 15.32 -5.08 -1.46
CA SER A 229 14.24 -4.67 -2.36
C SER A 229 14.12 -5.61 -3.56
N ASP A 230 15.23 -5.96 -4.22
CA ASP A 230 15.26 -6.91 -5.34
C ASP A 230 14.76 -8.30 -4.93
N TYR A 231 15.06 -8.71 -3.70
CA TYR A 231 14.55 -9.96 -3.13
C TYR A 231 13.03 -9.91 -2.93
N LEU A 232 12.49 -8.87 -2.30
CA LEU A 232 11.03 -8.65 -2.20
C LEU A 232 10.37 -8.69 -3.59
N ASN A 233 10.97 -7.99 -4.56
CA ASN A 233 10.52 -7.94 -5.94
C ASN A 233 10.52 -9.32 -6.63
N SER A 234 11.51 -10.17 -6.32
CA SER A 234 11.58 -11.54 -6.87
C SER A 234 10.41 -12.41 -6.45
N TYR A 235 9.83 -12.14 -5.26
CA TYR A 235 8.63 -12.79 -4.74
C TYR A 235 7.34 -12.02 -5.03
N LYS A 236 7.42 -10.93 -5.80
CA LYS A 236 6.28 -10.08 -6.16
C LYS A 236 5.62 -9.38 -4.96
N PHE A 237 6.39 -9.12 -3.91
CA PHE A 237 5.94 -8.38 -2.73
C PHE A 237 6.28 -6.90 -2.90
N PHE A 238 5.35 -6.14 -3.48
CA PHE A 238 5.59 -4.76 -3.93
C PHE A 238 4.81 -3.72 -3.13
N SER A 239 5.43 -2.54 -2.95
CA SER A 239 4.68 -1.31 -2.74
C SER A 239 3.94 -0.91 -4.02
N ILE A 240 2.91 -0.07 -3.91
CA ILE A 240 2.18 0.46 -5.08
C ILE A 240 3.14 1.23 -5.99
N TYR A 241 3.99 2.07 -5.40
CA TYR A 241 4.98 2.84 -6.16
C TYR A 241 5.91 1.93 -6.97
N GLU A 242 6.48 0.90 -6.33
CA GLU A 242 7.44 0.00 -6.99
C GLU A 242 6.79 -0.85 -8.07
N LYS A 243 5.58 -1.37 -7.82
CA LYS A 243 4.81 -2.12 -8.82
C LYS A 243 4.58 -1.29 -10.08
N ASN A 244 4.15 -0.05 -9.93
CA ASN A 244 3.91 0.85 -11.05
C ASN A 244 5.20 1.23 -11.78
N ARG A 245 6.28 1.50 -11.04
CA ARG A 245 7.60 1.75 -11.63
C ARG A 245 8.05 0.61 -12.53
N LEU A 246 7.91 -0.64 -12.06
CA LEU A 246 8.26 -1.83 -12.85
C LEU A 246 7.34 -1.97 -14.08
N LEU A 247 6.03 -1.77 -13.93
CA LEU A 247 5.07 -1.83 -15.04
C LEU A 247 5.38 -0.80 -16.14
N LYS A 248 5.80 0.42 -15.78
CA LYS A 248 6.21 1.46 -16.75
C LYS A 248 7.48 1.09 -17.53
N GLN A 249 8.40 0.35 -16.90
CA GLN A 249 9.66 -0.08 -17.52
C GLN A 249 9.46 -1.27 -18.47
N THR A 250 8.29 -1.90 -18.42
CA THR A 250 7.98 -3.11 -19.14
C THR A 250 7.50 -2.78 -20.56
N GLN A 251 8.07 -3.43 -21.58
CA GLN A 251 7.79 -3.08 -22.99
C GLN A 251 6.74 -3.97 -23.64
N SER A 252 6.43 -5.13 -23.06
CA SER A 252 5.50 -6.12 -23.62
C SER A 252 4.46 -6.63 -22.62
N GLY A 253 3.32 -7.10 -23.13
CA GLY A 253 2.24 -7.65 -22.31
C GLY A 253 2.62 -8.92 -21.54
N SER A 254 3.54 -9.75 -22.05
CA SER A 254 3.98 -10.96 -21.32
C SER A 254 4.88 -10.63 -20.14
N GLU A 255 5.77 -9.64 -20.29
CA GLU A 255 6.59 -9.17 -19.17
C GLU A 255 5.73 -8.51 -18.08
N GLN A 256 4.59 -7.90 -18.45
CA GLN A 256 3.63 -7.38 -17.48
C GLN A 256 2.96 -8.51 -16.68
N GLU A 257 2.61 -9.64 -17.33
CA GLU A 257 2.11 -10.83 -16.64
C GLU A 257 3.15 -11.47 -15.70
N ASP A 258 4.44 -11.36 -16.02
CA ASP A 258 5.52 -11.84 -15.16
C ASP A 258 5.70 -11.00 -13.89
N LEU A 259 5.22 -9.75 -13.88
CA LEU A 259 5.19 -8.90 -12.68
C LEU A 259 4.02 -9.21 -11.75
N LEU A 260 3.05 -10.02 -12.18
CA LEU A 260 1.92 -10.40 -11.35
C LEU A 260 2.31 -11.49 -10.35
N SER A 261 1.97 -11.28 -9.07
CA SER A 261 2.02 -12.32 -8.04
C SER A 261 1.04 -13.47 -8.33
N SER A 262 1.14 -14.58 -7.61
CA SER A 262 0.12 -15.64 -7.68
C SER A 262 -1.27 -15.12 -7.35
N PHE A 263 -1.38 -14.21 -6.37
CA PHE A 263 -2.63 -13.54 -6.00
C PHE A 263 -3.16 -12.65 -7.13
N ASP A 264 -2.29 -11.88 -7.79
CA ASP A 264 -2.67 -11.06 -8.94
C ASP A 264 -3.16 -11.92 -10.11
N LYS A 265 -2.51 -13.06 -10.36
CA LYS A 265 -2.90 -14.02 -11.40
C LYS A 265 -4.24 -14.69 -11.09
N GLU A 266 -4.46 -15.07 -9.83
CA GLU A 266 -5.73 -15.62 -9.36
C GLU A 266 -6.86 -14.59 -9.52
N ASN A 267 -6.64 -13.36 -9.06
CA ASN A 267 -7.59 -12.26 -9.27
C ASN A 267 -7.87 -12.02 -10.75
N SER A 268 -6.85 -12.05 -11.60
CA SER A 268 -7.01 -11.89 -13.06
C SER A 268 -7.80 -13.05 -13.67
N ALA A 269 -7.60 -14.28 -13.20
CA ALA A 269 -8.38 -15.44 -13.63
C ALA A 269 -9.86 -15.28 -13.27
N LEU A 270 -10.16 -14.86 -12.03
CA LEU A 270 -11.53 -14.57 -11.59
C LEU A 270 -12.19 -13.47 -12.43
N ILE A 271 -11.47 -12.38 -12.71
CA ILE A 271 -11.96 -11.30 -13.59
C ILE A 271 -12.23 -11.85 -15.00
N ASN A 272 -11.34 -12.67 -15.55
CA ASN A 272 -11.50 -13.26 -16.88
C ASN A 272 -12.71 -14.21 -16.95
N GLU A 273 -13.01 -14.95 -15.88
CA GLU A 273 -14.23 -15.76 -15.78
C GLU A 273 -15.49 -14.90 -15.83
N ILE A 274 -15.51 -13.78 -15.11
CA ILE A 274 -16.62 -12.80 -15.15
C ILE A 274 -16.79 -12.24 -16.57
N LEU A 275 -15.68 -11.83 -17.21
CA LEU A 275 -15.70 -11.29 -18.57
C LEU A 275 -16.17 -12.34 -19.59
N ALA A 276 -15.76 -13.60 -19.41
CA ALA A 276 -16.23 -14.71 -20.25
C ALA A 276 -17.75 -14.90 -20.12
N ALA A 277 -18.29 -14.85 -18.88
CA ALA A 277 -19.72 -14.90 -18.66
C ALA A 277 -20.45 -13.73 -19.37
N PHE A 278 -19.93 -12.51 -19.25
CA PHE A 278 -20.50 -11.35 -19.94
C PHE A 278 -20.47 -11.46 -21.47
N LYS A 279 -19.41 -12.04 -22.05
CA LYS A 279 -19.33 -12.30 -23.50
C LYS A 279 -20.44 -13.24 -23.96
N VAL A 280 -20.66 -14.35 -23.26
CA VAL A 280 -21.75 -15.29 -23.57
C VAL A 280 -23.11 -14.60 -23.57
N PHE A 281 -23.41 -13.77 -22.54
CA PHE A 281 -24.67 -13.03 -22.51
C PHE A 281 -24.78 -11.95 -23.59
N SER A 282 -23.67 -11.33 -23.97
CA SER A 282 -23.62 -10.34 -25.04
C SER A 282 -23.94 -10.94 -26.41
N GLU A 283 -23.46 -12.17 -26.68
CA GLU A 283 -23.79 -12.90 -27.92
C GLU A 283 -25.27 -13.27 -28.00
N LEU A 284 -25.91 -13.55 -26.85
CA LEU A 284 -27.34 -13.87 -26.78
C LEU A 284 -28.22 -12.63 -27.00
N ASN A 285 -27.89 -11.50 -26.34
CA ASN A 285 -28.63 -10.25 -26.48
C ASN A 285 -27.78 -9.03 -26.08
N ILE A 286 -27.07 -8.46 -27.05
CA ILE A 286 -26.17 -7.33 -26.83
C ILE A 286 -26.88 -6.06 -26.34
N VAL A 287 -28.10 -5.79 -26.81
CA VAL A 287 -28.85 -4.57 -26.42
C VAL A 287 -29.19 -4.61 -24.93
N ARG A 288 -29.76 -5.72 -24.47
CA ARG A 288 -30.11 -5.92 -23.06
C ARG A 288 -28.87 -6.00 -22.18
N MET A 289 -27.80 -6.60 -22.68
CA MET A 289 -26.54 -6.68 -21.93
C MET A 289 -25.90 -5.29 -21.75
N ASN A 290 -25.95 -4.42 -22.76
CA ASN A 290 -25.50 -3.04 -22.63
C ASN A 290 -26.29 -2.27 -21.57
N GLU A 291 -27.62 -2.46 -21.48
CA GLU A 291 -28.44 -1.87 -20.41
C GLU A 291 -27.98 -2.34 -19.03
N TYR A 292 -27.77 -3.66 -18.85
CA TYR A 292 -27.33 -4.23 -17.59
C TYR A 292 -25.92 -3.79 -17.18
N LEU A 293 -24.96 -3.81 -18.10
CA LEU A 293 -23.59 -3.37 -17.84
C LEU A 293 -23.53 -1.87 -17.55
N SER A 294 -24.33 -1.06 -18.24
CA SER A 294 -24.42 0.38 -17.93
C SER A 294 -24.90 0.60 -16.51
N VAL A 295 -25.93 -0.12 -16.06
CA VAL A 295 -26.42 -0.04 -14.67
C VAL A 295 -25.37 -0.55 -13.69
N LEU A 296 -24.68 -1.66 -13.99
CA LEU A 296 -23.60 -2.19 -13.15
C LEU A 296 -22.47 -1.17 -12.99
N VAL A 297 -22.05 -0.52 -14.07
CA VAL A 297 -21.01 0.51 -14.06
C VAL A 297 -21.45 1.71 -13.21
N GLU A 298 -22.68 2.18 -13.37
CA GLU A 298 -23.19 3.30 -12.56
C GLU A 298 -23.32 2.91 -11.08
N ASN A 299 -23.72 1.67 -10.77
CA ASN A 299 -23.75 1.17 -9.40
C ASN A 299 -22.34 1.14 -8.78
N LEU A 300 -21.33 0.64 -9.52
CA LEU A 300 -19.94 0.60 -9.06
C LEU A 300 -19.35 2.00 -8.84
N LYS A 301 -19.76 2.99 -9.64
CA LYS A 301 -19.37 4.40 -9.46
C LYS A 301 -20.08 5.06 -8.28
N TRP A 302 -21.32 4.64 -7.98
CA TRP A 302 -22.11 5.21 -6.90
C TRP A 302 -21.55 4.81 -5.53
N ASP A 303 -21.29 3.53 -5.31
CA ASP A 303 -20.68 3.02 -4.09
C ASP A 303 -19.95 1.69 -4.38
N ASN A 304 -18.65 1.79 -4.70
CA ASN A 304 -17.85 0.63 -5.06
C ASN A 304 -17.79 -0.39 -3.92
N SER A 305 -17.69 0.05 -2.67
CA SER A 305 -17.51 -0.77 -1.49
C SER A 305 -18.78 -1.55 -1.16
N PHE A 306 -19.94 -0.89 -1.21
CA PHE A 306 -21.24 -1.56 -1.11
C PHE A 306 -21.42 -2.57 -2.23
N MET A 307 -21.13 -2.19 -3.47
CA MET A 307 -21.32 -3.09 -4.61
C MET A 307 -20.38 -4.30 -4.57
N MET A 308 -19.13 -4.14 -4.15
CA MET A 308 -18.21 -5.28 -3.90
C MET A 308 -18.77 -6.22 -2.83
N LYS A 309 -19.38 -5.67 -1.76
CA LYS A 309 -20.00 -6.50 -0.73
C LYS A 309 -21.26 -7.21 -1.22
N LEU A 310 -22.06 -6.54 -2.04
CA LEU A 310 -23.24 -7.14 -2.67
C LEU A 310 -22.82 -8.29 -3.62
N MET A 311 -21.79 -8.07 -4.45
CA MET A 311 -21.26 -9.10 -5.36
C MET A 311 -20.66 -10.30 -4.63
N SER A 312 -20.03 -10.10 -3.46
CA SER A 312 -19.52 -11.21 -2.64
C SER A 312 -20.61 -11.96 -1.84
N THR A 313 -21.88 -11.56 -1.96
CA THR A 313 -22.99 -12.30 -1.35
C THR A 313 -23.18 -13.62 -2.11
N PRO A 314 -23.19 -14.79 -1.44
CA PRO A 314 -23.27 -16.10 -2.11
C PRO A 314 -24.70 -16.39 -2.56
N PHE A 315 -25.19 -15.64 -3.55
CA PHE A 315 -26.54 -15.84 -4.11
C PHE A 315 -26.74 -17.25 -4.66
N HIS A 316 -25.66 -17.94 -5.05
CA HIS A 316 -25.69 -19.34 -5.48
C HIS A 316 -26.09 -20.32 -4.36
N ASP A 317 -25.91 -19.95 -3.08
CA ASP A 317 -26.28 -20.79 -1.94
C ASP A 317 -27.75 -20.62 -1.52
N ILE A 318 -28.45 -19.63 -2.08
CA ILE A 318 -29.88 -19.41 -1.85
C ILE A 318 -30.68 -20.41 -2.69
N LYS A 319 -30.81 -21.64 -2.16
CA LYS A 319 -31.57 -22.72 -2.81
C LYS A 319 -33.04 -22.35 -2.99
N GLY A 320 -33.62 -22.73 -4.13
CA GLY A 320 -35.06 -22.58 -4.41
C GLY A 320 -35.52 -21.21 -4.93
N THR A 321 -34.64 -20.20 -5.01
CA THR A 321 -34.96 -18.87 -5.57
C THR A 321 -34.46 -18.67 -7.00
N SER A 322 -33.68 -19.62 -7.53
CA SER A 322 -33.22 -19.58 -8.93
C SER A 322 -34.36 -19.84 -9.90
N PHE A 323 -34.57 -18.89 -10.82
CA PHE A 323 -35.56 -19.02 -11.90
C PHE A 323 -35.17 -20.07 -12.95
N ALA A 324 -33.87 -20.36 -13.09
CA ALA A 324 -33.33 -21.25 -14.12
C ALA A 324 -32.86 -22.61 -13.57
N LEU A 325 -32.36 -22.67 -12.34
CA LEU A 325 -31.83 -23.88 -11.72
C LEU A 325 -32.75 -24.33 -10.58
N LYS A 326 -33.83 -25.03 -10.93
CA LYS A 326 -34.72 -25.67 -9.95
C LYS A 326 -34.12 -27.01 -9.52
N LYS A 327 -33.36 -27.02 -8.43
CA LYS A 327 -33.11 -28.22 -7.62
C LYS A 327 -33.47 -27.97 -6.18
#